data_AF-A0A1W9TQD8-F1
#
_entry.id   AF-A0A1W9TQD8-F1
#
_cell.length_a   1.000
_cell.length_b   1.000
_cell.length_c   1.000
_cell.angle_alpha   90.00
_cell.angle_beta   90.00
_cell.angle_gamma   90.00
#
_symmetry.space_group_name_H-M   'P 1'
#
loop_
_entity.id
_entity.type
_entity.pdbx_description
1 polymer ?
#
loop_
_entity_poly.entity_id
_entity_poly.type
_entity_poly.pdbx_seq_one_letter_code
_entity_poly.pdbx_strand_id
1 'polypeptide(L)'
;MQLEAPSDFAKRTGHDAEKMKEQLEIMAQKGTLFRKRSGEKLFYAAVPYVIGSYEFQLKTMDKEFADLMEQYNDEKFTSSISNCIAPLRTIPVHKSLTVKHNVASYFNAREIVKSKKLISLADCVCRVQQKLIGKGCDKPMEACFAFGSHAKYYIENNMGREISQEEALAILDECEKAGLVNQPASMINPGGMCNCCSDCCGVLKAVSKLPKPAEHVMNDYRVKVDVENCIGCGICIDRCQMDAVTVDDEQSLAVINKDRCIGCGLCVTTCPEEAMIIEFKGKENTIPANGMEYMVNNANKRGVSLIPLSMK
;
A
#
# COMPACT_ATOMS: atom_id res chain seq x y z
N MET A 1 4.44 -15.99 0.94
CA MET A 1 5.79 -16.12 1.54
C MET A 1 5.87 -17.46 2.23
N GLN A 2 6.76 -18.34 1.78
CA GLN A 2 7.01 -19.63 2.43
C GLN A 2 8.00 -19.39 3.57
N LEU A 3 7.51 -19.53 4.80
CA LEU A 3 8.31 -19.39 6.01
C LEU A 3 9.00 -20.72 6.31
N GLU A 4 10.33 -20.72 6.41
CA GLU A 4 11.13 -21.90 6.68
C GLU A 4 11.97 -21.69 7.95
N ALA A 5 12.11 -22.73 8.76
CA ALA A 5 13.09 -22.71 9.84
C ALA A 5 14.51 -22.84 9.27
N PRO A 6 15.55 -22.30 9.93
CA PRO A 6 16.93 -22.45 9.47
C PRO A 6 17.35 -23.91 9.26
N SER A 7 16.89 -24.83 10.12
CA SER A 7 17.15 -26.27 9.99
C SER A 7 16.58 -26.87 8.70
N ASP A 8 15.39 -26.44 8.29
CA ASP A 8 14.73 -26.95 7.08
C ASP A 8 15.42 -26.41 5.83
N PHE A 9 15.76 -25.10 5.85
CA PHE A 9 16.52 -24.46 4.77
C PHE A 9 17.92 -25.09 4.62
N ALA A 10 18.62 -25.32 5.72
CA ALA A 10 19.94 -25.94 5.76
C ALA A 10 19.89 -27.37 5.19
N LYS A 11 18.90 -28.17 5.61
CA LYS A 11 18.68 -29.52 5.07
C LYS A 11 18.41 -29.51 3.57
N ARG A 12 17.58 -28.59 3.07
CA ARG A 12 17.23 -28.48 1.65
C ARG A 12 18.41 -28.03 0.78
N THR A 13 19.33 -27.24 1.34
CA THR A 13 20.45 -26.66 0.59
C THR A 13 21.80 -27.34 0.83
N GLY A 14 21.86 -28.34 1.73
CA GLY A 14 23.10 -29.06 2.04
C GLY A 14 24.08 -28.25 2.90
N HIS A 15 23.59 -27.34 3.73
CA HIS A 15 24.42 -26.49 4.60
C HIS A 15 24.26 -26.84 6.09
N ASP A 16 25.17 -26.32 6.92
CA ASP A 16 25.09 -26.42 8.39
C ASP A 16 23.97 -25.51 8.95
N ALA A 17 23.19 -26.05 9.90
CA ALA A 17 21.99 -25.38 10.41
C ALA A 17 22.30 -24.12 11.24
N GLU A 18 23.34 -24.15 12.08
CA GLU A 18 23.69 -22.99 12.92
C GLU A 18 24.32 -21.87 12.07
N LYS A 19 25.20 -22.21 11.11
CA LYS A 19 25.72 -21.24 10.14
C LYS A 19 24.59 -20.61 9.31
N MET A 20 23.62 -21.39 8.85
CA MET A 20 22.48 -20.85 8.12
C MET A 20 21.62 -19.93 8.98
N LYS A 21 21.39 -20.28 10.24
CA LYS A 21 20.65 -19.42 11.18
C LYS A 21 21.32 -18.05 11.34
N GLU A 22 22.64 -18.00 11.50
CA GLU A 22 23.38 -16.73 11.57
C GLU A 22 23.27 -15.92 10.28
N GLN A 23 23.45 -16.55 9.12
CA GLN A 23 23.37 -15.87 7.83
C GLN A 23 21.96 -15.33 7.53
N LEU A 24 20.92 -16.13 7.77
CA LEU A 24 19.54 -15.73 7.57
C LEU A 24 19.16 -14.56 8.50
N GLU A 25 19.68 -14.55 9.72
CA GLU A 25 19.49 -13.44 10.65
C GLU A 25 20.14 -12.15 10.16
N ILE A 26 21.39 -12.21 9.68
CA ILE A 26 22.06 -11.05 9.07
C ILE A 26 21.29 -10.54 7.86
N MET A 27 20.82 -11.44 6.99
CA MET A 27 20.02 -11.08 5.82
C MET A 27 18.70 -10.41 6.19
N ALA A 28 18.03 -10.90 7.25
CA ALA A 28 16.84 -10.26 7.78
C ALA A 28 17.14 -8.87 8.37
N GLN A 29 18.21 -8.72 9.15
CA GLN A 29 18.63 -7.41 9.69
C GLN A 29 18.96 -6.40 8.59
N LYS A 30 19.49 -6.87 7.45
CA LYS A 30 19.72 -6.06 6.24
C LYS A 30 18.46 -5.81 5.40
N GLY A 31 17.29 -6.29 5.84
CA GLY A 31 16.02 -6.09 5.13
C GLY A 31 15.86 -6.91 3.86
N THR A 32 16.69 -7.93 3.63
CA THR A 32 16.62 -8.77 2.41
C THR A 32 15.72 -10.00 2.58
N LEU A 33 15.40 -10.35 3.83
CA LEU A 33 14.46 -11.42 4.19
C LEU A 33 13.48 -10.91 5.25
N PHE A 34 12.32 -11.56 5.33
CA PHE A 34 11.41 -11.40 6.46
C PHE A 34 11.71 -12.42 7.55
N ARG A 35 11.73 -11.98 8.80
CA ARG A 35 11.86 -12.84 9.99
C ARG A 35 10.54 -12.88 10.76
N LYS A 36 10.09 -14.08 11.11
CA LYS A 36 8.97 -14.30 12.03
C LYS A 36 9.44 -15.09 13.25
N ARG A 37 9.17 -14.55 14.45
CA ARG A 37 9.32 -15.27 15.71
C ARG A 37 7.99 -15.85 16.16
N SER A 38 7.98 -17.13 16.55
CA SER A 38 6.81 -17.81 17.12
C SER A 38 7.26 -18.58 18.37
N GLY A 39 7.09 -17.96 19.54
CA GLY A 39 7.77 -18.41 20.76
C GLY A 39 9.28 -18.29 20.58
N GLU A 40 10.01 -19.37 20.90
CA GLU A 40 11.47 -19.46 20.71
C GLU A 40 11.87 -19.81 19.27
N LYS A 41 10.93 -20.20 18.41
CA LYS A 41 11.21 -20.62 17.04
C LYS A 41 11.36 -19.43 16.10
N LEU A 42 12.32 -19.55 15.18
CA LEU A 42 12.62 -18.60 14.12
C LEU A 42 12.25 -19.16 12.75
N PHE A 43 11.63 -18.31 11.94
CA PHE A 43 11.30 -18.60 10.56
C PHE A 43 11.70 -17.44 9.67
N TYR A 44 12.19 -17.75 8.47
CA TYR A 44 12.62 -16.78 7.48
C TYR A 44 11.90 -17.00 6.16
N ALA A 45 11.68 -15.94 5.40
CA ALA A 45 11.12 -16.02 4.06
C ALA A 45 11.75 -14.96 3.15
N ALA A 46 11.90 -15.31 1.87
CA ALA A 46 12.13 -14.31 0.84
C ALA A 46 10.93 -13.34 0.77
N VAL A 47 11.25 -12.08 0.54
CA VAL A 47 10.25 -11.00 0.42
C VAL A 47 10.21 -10.48 -1.01
N PRO A 48 9.04 -10.02 -1.48
CA PRO A 48 9.00 -9.30 -2.74
C PRO A 48 9.70 -7.94 -2.58
N TYR A 49 9.93 -7.28 -3.71
CA TYR A 49 10.50 -5.93 -3.70
C TYR A 49 9.54 -4.92 -3.00
N VAL A 50 8.26 -4.88 -3.41
CA VAL A 50 7.18 -4.07 -2.80
C VAL A 50 5.94 -4.95 -2.62
N ILE A 51 5.37 -5.14 -1.42
CA ILE A 51 5.83 -4.70 -0.10
C ILE A 51 6.85 -5.71 0.46
N GLY A 52 8.07 -5.28 0.73
CA GLY A 52 9.11 -6.10 1.31
C GLY A 52 10.47 -5.40 1.36
N SER A 53 11.41 -5.86 0.54
CA SER A 53 12.82 -5.47 0.70
C SER A 53 13.05 -3.97 0.53
N TYR A 54 12.24 -3.27 -0.26
CA TYR A 54 12.29 -1.81 -0.39
C TYR A 54 11.89 -1.09 0.90
N GLU A 55 10.73 -1.43 1.48
CA GLU A 55 10.26 -0.81 2.72
C GLU A 55 11.20 -1.11 3.89
N PHE A 56 11.91 -2.25 3.86
CA PHE A 56 12.84 -2.63 4.92
C PHE A 56 14.16 -1.83 4.88
N GLN A 57 14.38 -0.99 3.86
CA GLN A 57 15.51 -0.06 3.82
C GLN A 57 15.24 1.27 4.54
N LEU A 58 14.10 1.41 5.23
CA LEU A 58 13.67 2.68 5.84
C LEU A 58 14.73 3.39 6.69
N LYS A 59 15.57 2.64 7.40
CA LYS A 59 16.62 3.20 8.29
C LYS A 59 18.03 3.15 7.69
N THR A 60 18.21 2.47 6.56
CA THR A 60 19.51 2.23 5.92
C THR A 60 19.65 2.93 4.57
N MET A 61 18.56 3.46 4.01
CA MET A 61 18.54 4.19 2.75
C MET A 61 19.35 5.49 2.88
N ASP A 62 20.40 5.59 2.08
CA ASP A 62 21.16 6.82 1.87
C ASP A 62 20.74 7.51 0.56
N LYS A 63 21.38 8.63 0.26
CA LYS A 63 21.10 9.41 -0.95
C LYS A 63 21.40 8.63 -2.23
N GLU A 64 22.50 7.90 -2.28
CA GLU A 64 22.89 7.13 -3.47
C GLU A 64 21.85 6.06 -3.78
N PHE A 65 21.46 5.29 -2.77
CA PHE A 65 20.40 4.30 -2.92
C PHE A 65 19.08 4.96 -3.32
N ALA A 66 18.71 6.08 -2.69
CA ALA A 66 17.49 6.80 -3.04
C ALA A 66 17.48 7.31 -4.50
N ASP A 67 18.61 7.79 -5.03
CA ASP A 67 18.77 8.19 -6.43
C ASP A 67 18.61 6.99 -7.38
N LEU A 68 19.26 5.86 -7.06
CA LEU A 68 19.11 4.61 -7.83
C LEU A 68 17.66 4.11 -7.83
N MET A 69 16.97 4.24 -6.70
CA MET A 69 15.57 3.87 -6.59
C MET A 69 14.66 4.78 -7.42
N GLU A 70 14.90 6.09 -7.45
CA GLU A 70 14.17 7.01 -8.31
C GLU A 70 14.40 6.69 -9.80
N GLN A 71 15.64 6.43 -10.19
CA GLN A 71 15.97 6.01 -11.56
C GLN A 71 15.26 4.70 -11.94
N TYR A 72 15.33 3.67 -11.08
CA TYR A 72 14.62 2.41 -11.31
C TYR A 72 13.11 2.61 -11.43
N ASN A 73 12.54 3.51 -10.62
CA ASN A 73 11.11 3.80 -10.64
C ASN A 73 10.65 4.39 -11.98
N ASP A 74 11.43 5.33 -12.51
CA ASP A 74 11.15 6.01 -13.78
C ASP A 74 11.44 5.11 -14.99
N GLU A 75 12.53 4.33 -14.97
CA GLU A 75 12.92 3.51 -16.12
C GLU A 75 12.17 2.18 -16.25
N LYS A 76 11.80 1.54 -15.13
CA LYS A 76 11.28 0.17 -15.13
C LYS A 76 10.05 -0.05 -14.26
N PHE A 77 10.06 0.38 -13.00
CA PHE A 77 8.97 0.06 -12.08
C PHE A 77 7.61 0.51 -12.61
N THR A 78 7.51 1.76 -13.08
CA THR A 78 6.27 2.34 -13.62
C THR A 78 5.70 1.50 -14.76
N SER A 79 6.54 1.09 -15.72
CA SER A 79 6.12 0.25 -16.84
C SER A 79 5.72 -1.18 -16.43
N SER A 80 6.24 -1.67 -15.30
CA SER A 80 5.97 -3.03 -14.82
C SER A 80 4.65 -3.18 -14.06
N ILE A 81 4.10 -2.07 -13.54
CA ILE A 81 2.93 -2.08 -12.65
C ILE A 81 1.68 -2.64 -13.34
N SER A 82 1.55 -2.42 -14.66
CA SER A 82 0.44 -2.92 -15.47
C SER A 82 0.42 -4.46 -15.60
N ASN A 83 1.62 -5.06 -15.58
CA ASN A 83 1.82 -6.52 -15.72
C ASN A 83 1.63 -7.29 -14.41
N CYS A 84 1.42 -6.60 -13.29
CA CYS A 84 1.24 -7.21 -11.98
C CYS A 84 -0.14 -6.89 -11.41
N ILE A 85 -0.54 -7.62 -10.38
CA ILE A 85 -1.58 -7.21 -9.45
C ILE A 85 -0.95 -6.16 -8.54
N ALA A 86 -1.58 -5.00 -8.40
CA ALA A 86 -1.06 -3.95 -7.54
C ALA A 86 -0.84 -4.47 -6.11
N PRO A 87 0.34 -4.23 -5.50
CA PRO A 87 0.66 -4.71 -4.15
C PRO A 87 -0.17 -4.02 -3.06
N LEU A 88 -0.66 -2.83 -3.38
CA LEU A 88 -1.52 -2.01 -2.55
C LEU A 88 -2.87 -1.83 -3.23
N ARG A 89 -3.95 -1.82 -2.44
CA ARG A 89 -5.30 -1.57 -2.94
C ARG A 89 -5.88 -0.29 -2.38
N THR A 90 -6.73 0.37 -3.15
CA THR A 90 -7.38 1.62 -2.74
C THR A 90 -8.62 1.30 -1.93
N ILE A 91 -8.74 1.90 -0.74
CA ILE A 91 -9.97 1.85 0.05
C ILE A 91 -10.57 3.26 0.17
N PRO A 92 -11.89 3.43 -0.01
CA PRO A 92 -12.52 4.74 0.17
C PRO A 92 -12.33 5.27 1.60
N VAL A 93 -12.26 6.58 1.73
CA VAL A 93 -12.28 7.25 3.04
C VAL A 93 -13.59 6.96 3.78
N HIS A 94 -13.51 6.83 5.10
CA HIS A 94 -14.61 6.30 5.91
C HIS A 94 -15.90 7.10 5.78
N LYS A 95 -15.82 8.44 5.83
CA LYS A 95 -16.96 9.35 5.74
C LYS A 95 -17.72 9.25 4.41
N SER A 96 -17.10 8.69 3.38
CA SER A 96 -17.70 8.57 2.05
C SER A 96 -18.54 7.29 1.87
N LEU A 97 -18.47 6.34 2.80
CA LEU A 97 -19.19 5.09 2.71
C LEU A 97 -20.64 5.27 3.21
N THR A 98 -21.60 5.33 2.30
CA THR A 98 -23.03 5.38 2.66
C THR A 98 -23.49 4.07 3.30
N VAL A 99 -24.26 4.16 4.38
CA VAL A 99 -24.78 3.01 5.16
C VAL A 99 -25.64 2.04 4.34
N LYS A 100 -26.11 2.45 3.15
CA LYS A 100 -27.00 1.65 2.29
C LYS A 100 -26.33 0.41 1.67
N HIS A 101 -25.01 0.34 1.63
CA HIS A 101 -24.29 -0.85 1.14
C HIS A 101 -23.50 -1.48 2.30
N ASN A 102 -23.68 -2.79 2.52
CA ASN A 102 -22.86 -3.59 3.43
C ASN A 102 -21.42 -3.58 2.92
N VAL A 103 -20.63 -2.58 3.31
CA VAL A 103 -19.21 -2.52 2.97
C VAL A 103 -18.53 -3.65 3.71
N ALA A 104 -17.92 -4.58 2.97
CA ALA A 104 -17.15 -5.63 3.60
C ALA A 104 -16.05 -5.00 4.47
N SER A 105 -15.81 -5.53 5.67
CA SER A 105 -14.91 -4.93 6.66
C SER A 105 -13.50 -4.65 6.12
N TYR A 106 -13.04 -5.45 5.15
CA TYR A 106 -11.77 -5.26 4.48
C TYR A 106 -11.73 -4.05 3.53
N PHE A 107 -12.84 -3.43 3.13
CA PHE A 107 -12.84 -2.14 2.41
C PHE A 107 -12.90 -0.92 3.33
N ASN A 108 -12.71 -1.10 4.63
CA ASN A 108 -12.71 -0.02 5.62
C ASN A 108 -11.39 0.01 6.40
N ALA A 109 -10.66 1.12 6.29
CA ALA A 109 -9.35 1.30 6.94
C ALA A 109 -9.43 1.13 8.46
N ARG A 110 -10.49 1.68 9.04
CA ARG A 110 -10.70 1.69 10.50
C ARG A 110 -11.04 0.30 11.01
N GLU A 111 -11.87 -0.45 10.29
CA GLU A 111 -12.18 -1.84 10.67
C GLU A 111 -10.96 -2.75 10.53
N ILE A 112 -10.12 -2.51 9.52
CA ILE A 112 -8.80 -3.17 9.43
C ILE A 112 -7.99 -2.86 10.69
N VAL A 113 -7.83 -1.60 11.08
CA VAL A 113 -7.08 -1.20 12.29
C VAL A 113 -7.64 -1.86 13.56
N LYS A 114 -8.95 -1.77 13.79
CA LYS A 114 -9.64 -2.36 14.96
C LYS A 114 -9.48 -3.87 15.06
N SER A 115 -9.28 -4.56 13.92
CA SER A 115 -9.02 -6.01 13.90
C SER A 115 -7.60 -6.40 14.33
N LYS A 116 -6.66 -5.45 14.47
CA LYS A 116 -5.24 -5.75 14.74
C LYS A 116 -4.89 -5.63 16.21
N LYS A 117 -4.25 -6.67 16.73
CA LYS A 117 -3.77 -6.71 18.12
C LYS A 117 -2.42 -6.00 18.31
N LEU A 118 -1.59 -5.96 17.28
CA LEU A 118 -0.27 -5.35 17.31
C LEU A 118 -0.12 -4.48 16.06
N ILE A 119 0.18 -3.21 16.27
CA ILE A 119 0.34 -2.20 15.24
C ILE A 119 1.68 -1.53 15.47
N SER A 120 2.47 -1.40 14.41
CA SER A 120 3.65 -0.54 14.41
C SER A 120 3.44 0.61 13.43
N LEU A 121 3.84 1.80 13.86
CA LEU A 121 3.92 2.99 13.03
C LEU A 121 5.37 3.24 12.61
N ALA A 122 5.54 3.57 11.34
CA ALA A 122 6.82 3.93 10.77
C ALA A 122 6.68 5.14 9.85
N ASP A 123 7.82 5.80 9.65
CA ASP A 123 7.98 6.81 8.61
C ASP A 123 7.67 6.21 7.22
N CYS A 124 7.09 7.02 6.34
CA CYS A 124 6.82 6.64 4.96
C CYS A 124 8.15 6.53 4.18
N VAL A 125 8.58 5.29 3.88
CA VAL A 125 9.82 5.04 3.13
C VAL A 125 9.90 5.83 1.82
N CYS A 126 8.79 6.02 1.13
CA CYS A 126 8.75 6.78 -0.12
C CYS A 126 9.02 8.27 0.12
N ARG A 127 8.51 8.86 1.20
CA ARG A 127 8.81 10.26 1.55
C ARG A 127 10.25 10.41 2.04
N VAL A 128 10.78 9.43 2.79
CA VAL A 128 12.19 9.38 3.16
C VAL A 128 13.07 9.37 1.90
N GLN A 129 12.78 8.49 0.93
CA GLN A 129 13.48 8.45 -0.35
C GLN A 129 13.49 9.80 -1.05
N GLN A 130 12.31 10.41 -1.24
CA GLN A 130 12.22 11.70 -1.94
C GLN A 130 12.99 12.81 -1.21
N LYS A 131 12.91 12.87 0.13
CA LYS A 131 13.64 13.88 0.92
C LYS A 131 15.15 13.74 0.77
N LEU A 132 15.69 12.51 0.74
CA LEU A 132 17.12 12.26 0.57
C LEU A 132 17.68 12.80 -0.76
N ILE A 133 16.82 12.91 -1.78
CA ILE A 133 17.17 13.43 -3.11
C ILE A 133 16.67 14.86 -3.35
N GLY A 134 16.32 15.58 -2.29
CA GLY A 134 15.88 16.98 -2.36
C GLY A 134 14.50 17.20 -2.97
N LYS A 135 13.69 16.15 -3.09
CA LYS A 135 12.28 16.17 -3.52
C LYS A 135 11.35 15.92 -2.32
N GLY A 136 10.04 15.91 -2.56
CA GLY A 136 9.06 15.40 -1.62
C GLY A 136 7.88 16.35 -1.39
N CYS A 137 7.20 16.15 -0.27
CA CYS A 137 6.09 16.98 0.16
C CYS A 137 6.06 17.12 1.68
N ASP A 138 5.24 18.06 2.16
CA ASP A 138 5.10 18.36 3.60
C ASP A 138 4.03 17.51 4.31
N LYS A 139 3.56 16.44 3.66
CA LYS A 139 2.58 15.53 4.25
C LYS A 139 3.21 14.73 5.41
N PRO A 140 2.42 14.27 6.40
CA PRO A 140 2.93 13.63 7.63
C PRO A 140 3.96 12.54 7.36
N MET A 141 5.08 12.48 8.08
CA MET A 141 6.10 11.45 7.82
C MET A 141 5.65 10.07 8.34
N GLU A 142 5.18 10.02 9.59
CA GLU A 142 4.62 8.81 10.18
C GLU A 142 3.25 8.49 9.56
N ALA A 143 3.24 7.56 8.60
CA ALA A 143 2.06 7.27 7.79
C ALA A 143 2.02 5.82 7.29
N CYS A 144 2.95 4.96 7.74
CA CYS A 144 3.04 3.57 7.33
C CYS A 144 2.75 2.65 8.52
N PHE A 145 1.68 1.88 8.44
CA PHE A 145 1.34 0.89 9.45
C PHE A 145 1.87 -0.49 9.04
N ALA A 146 2.47 -1.18 10.00
CA ALA A 146 2.69 -2.62 9.94
C ALA A 146 1.82 -3.31 11.00
N PHE A 147 1.38 -4.54 10.73
CA PHE A 147 0.45 -5.27 11.56
C PHE A 147 0.95 -6.67 11.92
N GLY A 148 0.63 -7.14 13.13
CA GLY A 148 0.92 -8.51 13.57
C GLY A 148 2.40 -8.87 13.46
N SER A 149 2.72 -9.94 12.72
CA SER A 149 4.13 -10.36 12.55
C SER A 149 4.99 -9.31 11.85
N HIS A 150 4.41 -8.49 10.96
CA HIS A 150 5.15 -7.40 10.33
C HIS A 150 5.39 -6.25 11.31
N ALA A 151 4.42 -5.92 12.15
CA ALA A 151 4.61 -4.94 13.22
C ALA A 151 5.77 -5.34 14.14
N LYS A 152 5.78 -6.60 14.59
CA LYS A 152 6.86 -7.14 15.41
C LYS A 152 8.22 -7.06 14.70
N TYR A 153 8.27 -7.37 13.41
CA TYR A 153 9.48 -7.23 12.61
C TYR A 153 9.98 -5.78 12.52
N TYR A 154 9.08 -4.81 12.33
CA TYR A 154 9.45 -3.39 12.30
C TYR A 154 10.00 -2.91 13.65
N ILE A 155 9.35 -3.29 14.76
CA ILE A 155 9.78 -2.92 16.12
C ILE A 155 11.14 -3.54 16.43
N GLU A 156 11.32 -4.84 16.19
CA GLU A 156 12.58 -5.54 16.49
C GLU A 156 13.78 -5.05 15.67
N ASN A 157 13.55 -4.43 14.51
CA ASN A 157 14.60 -3.86 13.66
C ASN A 157 14.68 -2.32 13.77
N ASN A 158 14.05 -1.71 14.79
CA ASN A 158 14.05 -0.26 15.01
C ASN A 158 13.55 0.57 13.81
N MET A 159 12.67 0.00 12.98
CA MET A 159 12.09 0.67 11.82
C MET A 159 10.80 1.41 12.16
N GLY A 160 10.12 1.00 13.23
CA GLY A 160 8.89 1.62 13.69
C GLY A 160 8.69 1.44 15.19
N ARG A 161 7.71 2.18 15.74
CA ARG A 161 7.30 2.12 17.14
C ARG A 161 5.96 1.43 17.27
N GLU A 162 5.71 0.78 18.41
CA GLU A 162 4.39 0.24 18.72
C GLU A 162 3.40 1.37 19.03
N ILE A 163 2.16 1.25 18.56
CA ILE A 163 1.09 2.23 18.80
C ILE A 163 -0.24 1.53 19.15
N SER A 164 -1.12 2.26 19.84
CA SER A 164 -2.46 1.76 20.15
C SER A 164 -3.40 1.83 18.94
N GLN A 165 -4.56 1.17 19.04
CA GLN A 165 -5.60 1.29 18.00
C GLN A 165 -6.16 2.72 17.93
N GLU A 166 -6.32 3.38 19.08
CA GLU A 166 -6.79 4.77 19.16
C GLU A 166 -5.83 5.73 18.46
N GLU A 167 -4.53 5.58 18.71
CA GLU A 167 -3.50 6.37 18.02
C GLU A 167 -3.49 6.10 16.51
N ALA A 168 -3.59 4.83 16.09
CA ALA A 168 -3.66 4.47 14.68
C ALA A 168 -4.88 5.11 13.97
N LEU A 169 -6.03 5.17 14.64
CA LEU A 169 -7.23 5.84 14.12
C LEU A 169 -7.04 7.35 14.01
N ALA A 170 -6.38 7.99 14.98
CA ALA A 170 -6.04 9.42 14.92
C ALA A 170 -5.08 9.73 13.76
N ILE A 171 -4.09 8.88 13.52
CA ILE A 171 -3.17 9.01 12.38
C ILE A 171 -3.91 8.85 11.05
N LEU A 172 -4.89 7.94 10.97
CA LEU A 172 -5.75 7.85 9.77
C LEU A 172 -6.53 9.14 9.53
N ASP A 173 -7.03 9.79 10.59
CA ASP A 173 -7.70 11.10 10.50
C ASP A 173 -6.75 12.20 10.00
N GLU A 174 -5.50 12.23 10.48
CA GLU A 174 -4.47 13.16 10.00
C GLU A 174 -4.09 12.89 8.55
N CYS A 175 -3.94 11.62 8.18
CA CYS A 175 -3.65 11.21 6.81
C CYS A 175 -4.77 11.64 5.84
N GLU A 176 -6.03 11.42 6.21
CA GLU A 176 -7.19 11.83 5.42
C GLU A 176 -7.23 13.36 5.24
N LYS A 177 -7.03 14.13 6.32
CA LYS A 177 -6.93 15.60 6.27
C LYS A 177 -5.81 16.08 5.35
N ALA A 178 -4.67 15.39 5.36
CA ALA A 178 -3.51 15.66 4.50
C ALA A 178 -3.70 15.20 3.04
N GLY A 179 -4.85 14.62 2.68
CA GLY A 179 -5.12 14.15 1.32
C GLY A 179 -4.43 12.83 0.96
N LEU A 180 -4.17 11.97 1.95
CA LEU A 180 -3.54 10.67 1.73
C LEU A 180 -4.55 9.58 1.43
N VAL A 181 -4.23 8.75 0.45
CA VAL A 181 -5.03 7.59 0.08
C VAL A 181 -4.65 6.43 0.99
N ASN A 182 -5.63 5.92 1.73
CA ASN A 182 -5.45 4.71 2.53
C ASN A 182 -5.25 3.51 1.58
N GLN A 183 -4.15 2.80 1.78
CA GLN A 183 -3.71 1.74 0.89
C GLN A 183 -3.20 0.52 1.66
N PRO A 184 -4.10 -0.39 2.10
CA PRO A 184 -3.68 -1.67 2.64
C PRO A 184 -3.02 -2.53 1.57
N ALA A 185 -2.19 -3.47 2.01
CA ALA A 185 -1.73 -4.55 1.14
C ALA A 185 -2.94 -5.28 0.51
N SER A 186 -2.79 -5.73 -0.74
CA SER A 186 -3.85 -6.34 -1.55
C SER A 186 -4.22 -7.76 -1.11
N MET A 187 -4.73 -7.88 0.13
CA MET A 187 -5.22 -9.11 0.73
C MET A 187 -6.30 -8.82 1.80
N ILE A 188 -7.10 -9.83 2.15
CA ILE A 188 -8.19 -9.71 3.14
C ILE A 188 -7.65 -9.33 4.52
N ASN A 189 -6.58 -10.00 4.97
CA ASN A 189 -5.92 -9.70 6.24
C ASN A 189 -4.52 -9.10 5.99
N PRO A 190 -4.41 -7.79 5.72
CA PRO A 190 -3.14 -7.17 5.34
C PRO A 190 -2.13 -7.19 6.49
N GLY A 191 -0.86 -7.40 6.13
CA GLY A 191 0.30 -7.26 7.03
C GLY A 191 0.74 -5.80 7.23
N GLY A 192 0.21 -4.86 6.45
CA GLY A 192 0.49 -3.44 6.59
C GLY A 192 -0.47 -2.59 5.76
N MET A 193 -0.46 -1.29 6.03
CA MET A 193 -1.26 -0.29 5.32
C MET A 193 -0.45 1.00 5.21
N CYS A 194 -0.31 1.49 3.98
CA CYS A 194 0.32 2.76 3.68
C CYS A 194 -0.73 3.85 3.52
N ASN A 195 -0.38 5.10 3.82
CA ASN A 195 -1.20 6.27 3.53
C ASN A 195 -0.46 7.16 2.53
N CYS A 196 -0.82 7.00 1.25
CA CYS A 196 0.01 7.37 0.12
C CYS A 196 -0.44 8.65 -0.57
N CYS A 197 0.49 9.29 -1.26
CA CYS A 197 0.28 10.46 -2.10
C CYS A 197 0.99 10.24 -3.45
N SER A 198 0.44 10.78 -4.54
CA SER A 198 0.95 10.54 -5.89
C SER A 198 2.25 11.29 -6.22
N ASP A 199 2.66 12.22 -5.36
CA ASP A 199 3.93 12.95 -5.46
C ASP A 199 5.15 12.10 -5.03
N CYS A 200 5.02 11.35 -3.92
CA CYS A 200 6.13 10.62 -3.32
C CYS A 200 6.04 9.10 -3.52
N CYS A 201 4.84 8.52 -3.40
CA CYS A 201 4.70 7.06 -3.33
C CYS A 201 5.08 6.40 -4.66
N GLY A 202 6.06 5.49 -4.65
CA GLY A 202 6.48 4.79 -5.87
C GLY A 202 5.33 4.04 -6.56
N VAL A 203 4.41 3.43 -5.79
CA VAL A 203 3.25 2.71 -6.35
C VAL A 203 2.19 3.69 -6.85
N LEU A 204 1.76 4.65 -6.03
CA LEU A 204 0.66 5.54 -6.41
C LEU A 204 1.05 6.50 -7.55
N LYS A 205 2.31 6.98 -7.55
CA LYS A 205 2.92 7.76 -8.65
C LYS A 205 3.01 6.93 -9.93
N ALA A 206 3.40 5.66 -9.84
CA ALA A 206 3.42 4.78 -11.01
C ALA A 206 2.01 4.55 -11.58
N VAL A 207 1.02 4.34 -10.71
CA VAL A 207 -0.39 4.17 -11.11
C VAL A 207 -0.92 5.45 -11.76
N SER A 208 -0.70 6.64 -11.18
CA SER A 208 -1.25 7.90 -11.72
C SER A 208 -0.73 8.26 -13.13
N LYS A 209 0.46 7.77 -13.49
CA LYS A 209 1.07 7.91 -14.83
C LYS A 209 0.41 7.02 -15.89
N LEU A 210 -0.42 6.04 -15.52
CA LEU A 210 -1.12 5.17 -16.48
C LEU A 210 -2.26 5.93 -17.18
N PRO A 211 -2.63 5.55 -18.41
CA PRO A 211 -3.78 6.15 -19.09
C PRO A 211 -5.11 5.84 -18.39
N LYS A 212 -5.23 4.63 -17.82
CA LYS A 212 -6.45 4.13 -17.16
C LYS A 212 -6.17 3.56 -15.75
N PRO A 213 -5.72 4.36 -14.77
CA PRO A 213 -5.33 3.84 -13.46
C PRO A 213 -6.46 3.11 -12.72
N ALA A 214 -7.73 3.41 -13.02
CA ALA A 214 -8.87 2.74 -12.41
C ALA A 214 -8.92 1.23 -12.70
N GLU A 215 -8.31 0.77 -13.81
CA GLU A 215 -8.21 -0.65 -14.18
C GLU A 215 -7.07 -1.38 -13.46
N HIS A 216 -6.15 -0.64 -12.82
CA HIS A 216 -4.94 -1.17 -12.19
C HIS A 216 -4.99 -1.17 -10.66
N VAL A 217 -6.10 -0.74 -10.07
CA VAL A 217 -6.33 -0.77 -8.62
C VAL A 217 -7.44 -1.76 -8.25
N MET A 218 -7.26 -2.47 -7.14
CA MET A 218 -8.30 -3.32 -6.56
C MET A 218 -9.26 -2.47 -5.73
N ASN A 219 -10.30 -1.92 -6.36
CA ASN A 219 -11.34 -1.18 -5.68
C ASN A 219 -12.70 -1.32 -6.36
N ASP A 220 -13.72 -1.56 -5.53
CA ASP A 220 -15.10 -1.84 -5.91
C ASP A 220 -15.93 -0.54 -6.07
N TYR A 221 -15.35 0.59 -5.68
CA TYR A 221 -16.04 1.87 -5.62
C TYR A 221 -15.49 2.89 -6.61
N ARG A 222 -16.33 3.84 -7.00
CA ARG A 222 -15.95 5.05 -7.74
C ARG A 222 -16.72 6.25 -7.19
N VAL A 223 -16.30 7.46 -7.58
CA VAL A 223 -17.02 8.69 -7.23
C VAL A 223 -17.86 9.15 -8.42
N LYS A 224 -19.07 9.64 -8.14
CA LYS A 224 -19.88 10.43 -9.06
C LYS A 224 -20.18 11.81 -8.48
N VAL A 225 -20.62 12.72 -9.33
CA VAL A 225 -21.02 14.08 -8.96
C VAL A 225 -22.54 14.14 -8.92
N ASP A 226 -23.07 14.71 -7.86
CA ASP A 226 -24.44 15.19 -7.77
C ASP A 226 -24.52 16.57 -8.40
N VAL A 227 -25.08 16.64 -9.60
CA VAL A 227 -25.14 17.87 -10.41
C VAL A 227 -26.06 18.93 -9.80
N GLU A 228 -27.02 18.54 -8.97
CA GLU A 228 -27.97 19.47 -8.37
C GLU A 228 -27.33 20.27 -7.22
N ASN A 229 -26.41 19.65 -6.48
CA ASN A 229 -25.72 20.27 -5.35
C ASN A 229 -24.33 20.81 -5.71
N CYS A 230 -23.79 20.48 -6.89
CA CYS A 230 -22.46 20.92 -7.27
C CYS A 230 -22.45 22.40 -7.69
N ILE A 231 -21.61 23.19 -7.01
CA ILE A 231 -21.45 24.64 -7.29
C ILE A 231 -20.19 24.98 -8.09
N GLY A 232 -19.48 23.99 -8.64
CA GLY A 232 -18.30 24.26 -9.48
C GLY A 232 -17.06 24.80 -8.78
N CYS A 233 -16.96 24.73 -7.44
CA CYS A 233 -15.89 25.40 -6.68
C CYS A 233 -14.45 24.88 -6.93
N GLY A 234 -14.27 23.75 -7.60
CA GLY A 234 -12.95 23.21 -7.98
C GLY A 234 -12.12 22.56 -6.87
N ILE A 235 -12.49 22.65 -5.59
CA ILE A 235 -11.72 22.10 -4.44
C ILE A 235 -11.41 20.59 -4.60
N CYS A 236 -12.32 19.84 -5.23
CA CYS A 236 -12.14 18.42 -5.49
C CYS A 236 -11.01 18.08 -6.48
N ILE A 237 -10.59 19.04 -7.32
CA ILE A 237 -9.46 18.90 -8.25
C ILE A 237 -8.17 18.74 -7.44
N ASP A 238 -7.88 19.66 -6.52
CA ASP A 238 -6.65 19.68 -5.73
C ASP A 238 -6.49 18.46 -4.81
N ARG A 239 -7.61 17.84 -4.41
CA ARG A 239 -7.59 16.61 -3.62
C ARG A 239 -7.31 15.36 -4.45
N CYS A 240 -7.57 15.38 -5.75
CA CYS A 240 -7.49 14.19 -6.57
C CYS A 240 -6.03 13.77 -6.82
N GLN A 241 -5.63 12.61 -6.30
CA GLN A 241 -4.29 12.07 -6.53
C GLN A 241 -4.07 11.50 -7.94
N MET A 242 -5.11 11.50 -8.79
CA MET A 242 -5.14 10.82 -10.09
C MET A 242 -5.57 11.74 -11.22
N ASP A 243 -5.69 13.05 -11.00
CA ASP A 243 -6.21 14.01 -12.00
C ASP A 243 -7.51 13.51 -12.65
N ALA A 244 -8.39 12.91 -11.84
CA ALA A 244 -9.63 12.31 -12.31
C ALA A 244 -10.80 13.30 -12.28
N VAL A 245 -10.59 14.50 -11.75
CA VAL A 245 -11.62 15.53 -11.58
C VAL A 245 -11.23 16.74 -12.41
N THR A 246 -12.17 17.24 -13.20
CA THR A 246 -12.09 18.54 -13.89
C THR A 246 -13.35 19.34 -13.58
N VAL A 247 -13.36 20.63 -13.91
CA VAL A 247 -14.60 21.41 -13.98
C VAL A 247 -14.92 21.63 -15.45
N ASP A 248 -16.16 21.37 -15.83
CA ASP A 248 -16.67 21.65 -17.17
C ASP A 248 -16.94 23.14 -17.31
N ASP A 249 -16.35 23.77 -18.34
CA ASP A 249 -16.42 25.21 -18.53
C ASP A 249 -17.84 25.69 -18.91
N GLU A 250 -18.65 24.84 -19.55
CA GLU A 250 -20.00 25.22 -19.99
C GLU A 250 -21.01 25.15 -18.85
N GLN A 251 -20.94 24.08 -18.05
CA GLN A 251 -21.90 23.82 -16.96
C GLN A 251 -21.41 24.35 -15.62
N SER A 252 -20.12 24.70 -15.50
CA SER A 252 -19.47 25.03 -14.22
C SER A 252 -19.66 23.92 -13.18
N LEU A 253 -19.66 22.66 -13.61
CA LEU A 253 -19.83 21.49 -12.75
C LEU A 253 -18.58 20.63 -12.73
N ALA A 254 -18.33 19.96 -11.59
CA ALA A 254 -17.28 18.95 -11.54
C ALA A 254 -17.62 17.76 -12.45
N VAL A 255 -16.63 17.23 -13.15
CA VAL A 255 -16.72 16.05 -14.00
C VAL A 255 -15.69 15.03 -13.58
N ILE A 256 -16.09 13.76 -13.52
CA ILE A 256 -15.21 12.64 -13.13
C ILE A 256 -14.85 11.79 -14.34
N ASN A 257 -13.56 11.74 -14.64
CA ASN A 257 -13.00 10.75 -15.54
C ASN A 257 -12.99 9.37 -14.86
N LYS A 258 -13.89 8.49 -15.30
CA LYS A 258 -14.07 7.14 -14.74
C LYS A 258 -12.86 6.22 -14.96
N ASP A 259 -12.09 6.44 -16.02
CA ASP A 259 -10.87 5.66 -16.30
C ASP A 259 -9.73 6.07 -15.36
N ARG A 260 -9.79 7.28 -14.80
CA ARG A 260 -8.80 7.80 -13.84
C ARG A 260 -9.20 7.63 -12.38
N CYS A 261 -10.50 7.59 -12.07
CA CYS A 261 -11.01 7.53 -10.70
C CYS A 261 -10.70 6.18 -10.03
N ILE A 262 -9.72 6.16 -9.12
CA ILE A 262 -9.40 4.99 -8.29
C ILE A 262 -10.36 4.77 -7.12
N GLY A 263 -11.34 5.67 -6.92
CA GLY A 263 -12.38 5.57 -5.89
C GLY A 263 -11.89 5.72 -4.45
N CYS A 264 -10.87 6.55 -4.19
CA CYS A 264 -10.36 6.81 -2.84
C CYS A 264 -11.29 7.67 -1.98
N GLY A 265 -12.20 8.44 -2.60
CA GLY A 265 -13.18 9.26 -1.88
C GLY A 265 -12.65 10.52 -1.21
N LEU A 266 -11.37 10.90 -1.37
CA LEU A 266 -10.81 12.14 -0.80
C LEU A 266 -11.57 13.41 -1.22
N CYS A 267 -12.12 13.43 -2.44
CA CYS A 267 -12.95 14.51 -2.93
C CYS A 267 -14.34 14.56 -2.26
N VAL A 268 -14.82 13.44 -1.70
CA VAL A 268 -16.09 13.41 -0.96
C VAL A 268 -15.97 14.17 0.35
N THR A 269 -14.87 13.96 1.07
CA THR A 269 -14.70 14.55 2.41
C THR A 269 -14.28 16.01 2.40
N THR A 270 -13.92 16.54 1.23
CA THR A 270 -13.54 17.94 1.06
C THR A 270 -14.66 18.81 0.47
N CYS A 271 -15.70 18.20 -0.12
CA CYS A 271 -16.72 18.94 -0.86
C CYS A 271 -17.65 19.67 0.13
N PRO A 272 -17.73 21.00 0.10
CA PRO A 272 -18.54 21.76 1.06
C PRO A 272 -20.05 21.52 0.88
N GLU A 273 -20.48 21.24 -0.35
CA GLU A 273 -21.88 20.99 -0.70
C GLU A 273 -22.25 19.50 -0.67
N GLU A 274 -21.34 18.63 -0.23
CA GLU A 274 -21.53 17.18 -0.21
C GLU A 274 -21.90 16.56 -1.59
N ALA A 275 -21.62 17.29 -2.68
CA ALA A 275 -21.99 16.93 -4.05
C ALA A 275 -21.16 15.78 -4.67
N MET A 276 -20.25 15.18 -3.91
CA MET A 276 -19.37 14.11 -4.38
C MET A 276 -19.79 12.80 -3.68
N ILE A 277 -20.22 11.80 -4.44
CA ILE A 277 -20.86 10.60 -3.88
C ILE A 277 -20.05 9.35 -4.28
N ILE A 278 -19.70 8.51 -3.30
CA ILE A 278 -19.17 7.16 -3.57
C ILE A 278 -20.31 6.24 -3.98
N GLU A 279 -20.09 5.52 -5.07
CA GLU A 279 -20.97 4.45 -5.54
C GLU A 279 -20.21 3.16 -5.82
N PHE A 280 -20.89 2.04 -5.60
CA PHE A 280 -20.40 0.72 -5.98
C PHE A 280 -20.40 0.58 -7.52
N LYS A 281 -19.33 0.03 -8.08
CA LYS A 281 -19.15 -0.16 -9.53
C LYS A 281 -20.05 -1.25 -10.11
N GLY A 282 -20.70 -2.06 -9.29
CA GLY A 282 -21.46 -3.24 -9.73
C GLY A 282 -20.62 -4.50 -9.94
N LYS A 283 -19.32 -4.46 -9.61
CA LYS A 283 -18.38 -5.57 -9.77
C LYS A 283 -17.46 -5.65 -8.55
N GLU A 284 -17.54 -6.76 -7.83
CA GLU A 284 -16.64 -7.05 -6.71
C GLU A 284 -15.29 -7.54 -7.23
N ASN A 285 -14.20 -7.02 -6.66
CA ASN A 285 -12.86 -7.55 -6.91
C ASN A 285 -12.60 -8.75 -5.98
N THR A 286 -12.09 -9.85 -6.55
CA THR A 286 -11.58 -10.95 -5.75
C THR A 286 -10.26 -10.55 -5.10
N ILE A 287 -10.29 -10.31 -3.79
CA ILE A 287 -9.11 -9.98 -3.01
C ILE A 287 -8.48 -11.28 -2.50
N PRO A 288 -7.16 -11.48 -2.70
CA PRO A 288 -6.46 -12.65 -2.15
C PRO A 288 -6.66 -12.80 -0.65
N ALA A 289 -6.87 -14.02 -0.15
CA ALA A 289 -7.06 -14.25 1.28
C ALA A 289 -5.80 -13.91 2.09
N ASN A 290 -4.62 -14.16 1.53
CA ASN A 290 -3.33 -13.97 2.18
C ASN A 290 -2.19 -13.67 1.18
N GLY A 291 -1.01 -13.34 1.71
CA GLY A 291 0.16 -13.01 0.90
C GLY A 291 0.69 -14.15 0.02
N MET A 292 0.44 -15.42 0.35
CA MET A 292 0.84 -16.54 -0.53
C MET A 292 -0.04 -16.58 -1.78
N GLU A 293 -1.35 -16.50 -1.60
CA GLU A 293 -2.30 -16.43 -2.71
C GLU A 293 -2.05 -15.21 -3.60
N TYR A 294 -1.78 -14.04 -3.00
CA TYR A 294 -1.39 -12.84 -3.75
C TYR A 294 -0.18 -13.11 -4.66
N MET A 295 0.87 -13.75 -4.14
CA MET A 295 2.05 -14.06 -4.95
C MET A 295 1.75 -15.09 -6.05
N VAL A 296 0.94 -16.12 -5.76
CA VAL A 296 0.54 -17.14 -6.75
C VAL A 296 -0.23 -16.49 -7.90
N ASN A 297 -1.20 -15.65 -7.57
CA ASN A 297 -2.01 -14.93 -8.56
C ASN A 297 -1.13 -14.01 -9.42
N ASN A 298 -0.14 -13.36 -8.81
CA ASN A 298 0.85 -12.56 -9.54
C ASN A 298 1.74 -13.37 -10.46
N ALA A 299 2.23 -14.52 -10.01
CA ALA A 299 3.07 -15.41 -10.82
C ALA A 299 2.27 -15.91 -12.04
N ASN A 300 1.03 -16.35 -11.82
CA ASN A 300 0.11 -16.75 -12.89
C ASN A 300 -0.13 -15.61 -13.89
N LYS A 301 -0.41 -14.39 -13.40
CA LYS A 301 -0.59 -13.20 -14.27
C LYS A 301 0.64 -12.90 -15.14
N ARG A 302 1.84 -13.16 -14.61
CA ARG A 302 3.12 -12.95 -15.31
C ARG A 302 3.55 -14.13 -16.17
N GLY A 303 2.80 -15.24 -16.17
CA GLY A 303 3.20 -16.48 -16.85
C GLY A 303 4.45 -17.15 -16.26
N VAL A 304 4.73 -16.92 -14.97
CA VAL A 304 5.88 -17.51 -14.26
C VAL A 304 5.40 -18.41 -13.11
N SER A 305 6.29 -19.24 -12.58
CA SER A 305 6.01 -20.10 -11.42
C SER A 305 6.73 -19.57 -10.18
N LEU A 306 6.08 -19.72 -9.01
CA LEU A 306 6.73 -19.53 -7.71
C LEU A 306 7.52 -20.75 -7.24
N ILE A 307 7.40 -21.88 -7.94
CA ILE A 307 8.20 -23.07 -7.64
C ILE A 307 9.66 -22.70 -7.86
N PRO A 308 10.53 -22.85 -6.83
CA PRO A 308 11.95 -22.54 -6.95
C PRO A 308 12.56 -23.20 -8.18
N LEU A 309 13.47 -22.52 -8.87
CA LEU A 309 14.23 -23.10 -9.99
C LEU A 309 14.92 -24.42 -9.62
N SER A 310 15.25 -24.61 -8.33
CA SER A 310 15.86 -25.83 -7.79
C SER A 310 14.90 -27.01 -7.60
N MET A 311 13.60 -26.83 -7.86
CA MET A 311 12.57 -27.88 -7.80
C MET A 311 12.05 -28.23 -9.21
N LYS A 312 12.72 -27.74 -10.26
CA LYS A 312 12.63 -28.26 -11.62
C LYS A 312 13.79 -29.20 -11.90
#